data_AF-A0A933W674-F1
#
_entry.id   AF-A0A933W674-F1
#
_cell.length_a   1.000
_cell.length_b   1.000
_cell.length_c   1.000
_cell.angle_alpha   90.00
_cell.angle_beta   90.00
_cell.angle_gamma   90.00
#
_symmetry.space_group_name_H-M   'P 1'
#
loop_
_entity.id
_entity.type
_entity.pdbx_description
1 polymer ?
#
loop_
_entity_poly.entity_id
_entity_poly.type
_entity_poly.pdbx_seq_one_letter_code
_entity_poly.pdbx_strand_id
1 'polypeptide(L)' 'WAPEDEAVKLGEIYGVVGEPWLFVIDREGIVRHIFLGLTGRDAIEKEIKKVLEKR' A
#
# COMPACT_ATOMS: atom_id res chain seq x y z
N TRP A 1 -6.41 -13.34 8.29
CA TRP A 1 -5.07 -13.86 8.59
C TRP A 1 -4.73 -14.78 7.43
N ALA A 2 -3.82 -14.35 6.55
CA ALA A 2 -3.32 -15.23 5.50
C ALA A 2 -2.35 -16.24 6.15
N PRO A 3 -2.17 -17.45 5.60
CA PRO A 3 -1.10 -18.34 6.03
C PRO A 3 0.23 -17.57 6.03
N GLU A 4 1.10 -17.82 7.01
CA GLU A 4 2.37 -17.11 7.19
C GLU A 4 3.21 -17.08 5.89
N ASP A 5 3.18 -18.17 5.13
CA ASP A 5 3.81 -18.30 3.80
C ASP A 5 3.26 -17.32 2.74
N GLU A 6 1.96 -17.03 2.76
CA GLU A 6 1.34 -16.13 1.78
C GLU A 6 1.74 -14.68 2.07
N ALA A 7 1.77 -14.28 3.34
CA ALA A 7 2.21 -12.95 3.73
C ALA A 7 3.68 -12.68 3.38
N VAL A 8 4.56 -13.66 3.60
CA VAL A 8 5.99 -13.56 3.22
C VAL A 8 6.14 -13.43 1.70
N LYS A 9 5.51 -14.31 0.92
CA LYS A 9 5.55 -14.24 -0.55
C LYS A 9 5.01 -12.92 -1.08
N LEU A 10 3.92 -12.42 -0.48
CA LEU A 10 3.34 -11.14 -0.87
C LEU A 10 4.31 -10.00 -0.58
N GLY A 11 4.99 -10.01 0.57
CA GLY A 11 6.05 -9.05 0.90
C GLY A 11 7.18 -9.03 -0.14
N GLU A 12 7.65 -10.21 -0.56
CA GLU A 12 8.67 -10.34 -1.61
C GLU A 12 8.19 -9.77 -2.96
N ILE A 13 6.95 -10.07 -3.37
CA ILE A 13 6.34 -9.56 -4.60
C ILE A 13 6.25 -8.03 -4.58
N TYR A 14 5.85 -7.45 -3.45
CA TYR A 14 5.77 -6.00 -3.28
C TYR A 14 7.13 -5.34 -2.95
N GLY A 15 8.20 -6.13 -2.80
CA GLY A 15 9.55 -5.63 -2.52
C GLY A 15 9.71 -5.00 -1.13
N VAL A 16 8.93 -5.45 -0.15
CA VAL A 16 8.90 -4.90 1.21
C VAL A 16 9.43 -5.90 2.24
N VAL A 17 10.04 -5.38 3.30
CA VAL A 17 10.56 -6.17 4.43
C VAL A 17 9.97 -5.65 5.73
N GLY A 18 9.50 -6.55 6.59
CA GLY A 18 8.87 -6.23 7.88
C GLY A 18 7.47 -5.63 7.74
N GLU A 19 6.94 -5.11 8.83
CA GLU A 19 5.59 -4.53 8.92
C GLU A 19 5.57 -3.35 9.91
N PRO A 20 4.62 -2.39 9.81
CA PRO A 20 3.52 -2.31 8.84
C PRO A 20 3.86 -1.53 7.56
N TRP A 21 3.13 -1.85 6.48
CA TRP A 21 3.17 -1.16 5.18
C TRP A 21 1.76 -0.81 4.71
N LEU A 22 1.61 0.32 4.01
CA LEU A 22 0.32 0.73 3.41
C LEU A 22 0.52 1.10 1.95
N PHE A 23 -0.28 0.49 1.07
CA PHE A 23 -0.23 0.69 -0.37
C PHE A 23 -1.47 1.45 -0.84
N VAL A 24 -1.27 2.48 -1.65
CA VAL A 24 -2.34 3.18 -2.36
C VAL A 24 -2.34 2.70 -3.80
N ILE A 25 -3.41 2.02 -4.19
CA ILE A 25 -3.59 1.40 -5.51
C ILE A 25 -4.74 2.10 -6.22
N ASP A 26 -4.56 2.41 -7.51
CA ASP A 26 -5.61 3.07 -8.31
C ASP A 26 -6.59 2.08 -8.96
N ARG A 27 -7.54 2.63 -9.73
CA ARG A 27 -8.59 1.87 -10.44
C ARG A 27 -8.03 0.97 -11.55
N GLU A 28 -6.81 1.22 -12.01
CA GLU A 28 -6.11 0.41 -13.01
C GLU A 28 -5.31 -0.73 -12.34
N GLY A 29 -5.33 -0.81 -11.00
CA GLY A 29 -4.55 -1.79 -10.24
C GLY A 29 -3.09 -1.41 -10.07
N ILE A 30 -2.71 -0.15 -10.33
CA ILE A 30 -1.32 0.31 -10.24
C ILE A 30 -1.06 0.91 -8.85
N VAL A 31 0.02 0.46 -8.20
CA VAL A 31 0.52 1.07 -6.95
C VAL A 31 1.02 2.49 -7.25
N ARG A 32 0.38 3.50 -6.68
CA ARG A 32 0.74 4.92 -6.86
C ARG A 32 1.50 5.50 -5.68
N HIS A 33 1.36 4.90 -4.50
CA HIS A 33 2.09 5.30 -3.30
C HIS A 33 2.28 4.14 -2.33
N ILE A 34 3.38 4.16 -1.58
CA ILE A 34 3.70 3.19 -0.54
C ILE A 34 4.13 3.98 0.70
N PHE A 35 3.53 3.67 1.84
CA PHE A 35 3.98 4.17 3.13
C PHE A 35 4.65 3.04 3.93
N LEU A 36 5.77 3.39 4.56
CA LEU A 36 6.49 2.54 5.50
C LEU A 36 6.17 2.97 6.93
N GLY A 37 5.71 2.02 7.74
CA GLY A 37 5.42 2.25 9.16
C GLY A 37 4.10 2.96 9.43
N LEU A 38 3.96 3.47 10.66
CA LEU A 38 2.77 4.19 11.09
C LEU A 38 2.63 5.49 10.32
N THR A 39 1.49 5.64 9.63
CA THR A 39 1.21 6.78 8.76
C THR A 39 0.00 7.55 9.27
N GLY A 40 0.12 8.87 9.32
CA GLY A 40 -0.97 9.75 9.74
C GLY A 40 -2.13 9.80 8.74
N ARG A 41 -3.35 9.94 9.26
CA ARG A 41 -4.59 10.03 8.47
C ARG A 41 -4.50 11.05 7.32
N ASP A 42 -4.03 12.26 7.59
CA ASP A 42 -4.01 13.34 6.60
C ASP A 42 -3.09 13.02 5.41
N ALA A 43 -1.98 12.33 5.66
CA ALA A 43 -1.08 11.87 4.61
C ALA A 43 -1.74 10.80 3.74
N ILE A 44 -2.46 9.86 4.35
CA ILE A 44 -3.22 8.82 3.65
C ILE A 44 -4.32 9.47 2.80
N GLU A 45 -5.12 10.37 3.38
CA GLU A 45 -6.21 11.05 2.66
C GLU A 45 -5.71 11.85 1.46
N LYS A 46 -4.55 12.50 1.59
CA LYS A 46 -3.92 13.25 0.49
C LYS A 46 -3.59 12.36 -0.71
N GLU A 47 -3.00 11.19 -0.48
CA GLU A 47 -2.65 10.27 -1.58
C GLU A 47 -3.87 9.58 -2.18
N ILE A 48 -4.89 9.27 -1.37
CA ILE A 48 -6.17 8.74 -1.86
C ILE A 48 -6.85 9.75 -2.80
N LYS A 49 -6.92 11.05 -2.43
CA LYS A 49 -7.56 12.08 -3.26
C LYS A 49 -6.92 12.17 -4.66
N LYS A 50 -5.59 12.15 -4.74
CA LYS A 50 -4.86 12.16 -6.03
C LYS A 50 -5.26 11.01 -6.95
N VAL A 51 -5.49 9.83 -6.36
CA VAL A 51 -5.87 8.63 -7.11
C VAL A 51 -7.34 8.66 -7.54
N LEU A 52 -8.21 9.30 -6.75
CA LEU A 52 -9.62 9.47 -7.11
C LEU A 52 -9.83 10.50 -8.25
N GLU A 53 -8.99 11.52 -8.30
CA GLU A 53 -9.04 12.63 -9.27
C GLU A 53 -8.52 12.24 -10.68
N LYS A 54 -7.65 11.23 -10.77
CA LYS A 54 -7.27 10.65 -12.07
C LYS A 54 -8.46 9.86 -12.66
N ARG A 55 -8.98 10.35 -13.77
CA ARG A 55 -9.99 9.70 -14.62
C ARG A 55 -9.31 8.91 -15.73
#